data_AF-A0A6N4X019-F1
#
_entry.id   AF-A0A6N4X019-F1
#
_cell.length_a   1.000
_cell.length_b   1.000
_cell.length_c   1.000
_cell.angle_alpha   90.00
_cell.angle_beta   90.00
_cell.angle_gamma   90.00
#
_symmetry.space_group_name_H-M   'P 1'
#
loop_
_entity.id
_entity.type
_entity.pdbx_description
1 polymer ?
#
loop_
_entity_poly.entity_id
_entity_poly.type
_entity_poly.pdbx_seq_one_letter_code
_entity_poly.pdbx_strand_id
1 'polypeptide(L)'
;MDSAFFVRRSVYERMGAFNLDLKIAADYEFMLRVLERDQTKAAYVPRVLVKMRTGGASNASIKNILQANLQCWKAWRINGLGWSPWPIIAKPLSKLKQFFGKS
;
A
#
# COMPACT_ATOMS: atom_id res chain seq x y z
N MET A 1 3.20 4.09 -12.85
CA MET A 1 2.58 5.40 -12.54
C MET A 1 2.35 5.37 -11.05
N ASP A 2 3.21 6.06 -10.30
CA ASP A 2 3.16 6.01 -8.84
C ASP A 2 2.08 6.98 -8.36
N SER A 3 1.17 6.50 -7.50
CA SER A 3 0.06 7.27 -6.95
C SER A 3 0.47 7.91 -5.64
N ALA A 4 0.06 9.17 -5.42
CA ALA A 4 0.20 9.86 -4.14
C ALA A 4 -1.13 9.86 -3.37
N PHE A 5 -1.07 9.78 -2.05
CA PHE A 5 -2.23 9.83 -1.16
C PHE A 5 -2.16 11.09 -0.30
N PHE A 6 -3.25 11.87 -0.30
CA PHE A 6 -3.35 13.13 0.44
C PHE A 6 -4.52 13.07 1.42
N VAL A 7 -4.30 13.54 2.64
CA VAL A 7 -5.32 13.60 3.69
C VAL A 7 -5.34 14.98 4.35
N ARG A 8 -6.48 15.34 4.93
CA ARG A 8 -6.60 16.56 5.73
C ARG A 8 -5.82 16.40 7.04
N ARG A 9 -5.33 17.52 7.59
CA ARG A 9 -4.64 17.56 8.89
C ARG A 9 -5.44 16.87 10.00
N SER A 10 -6.75 17.08 10.03
CA SER A 10 -7.63 16.47 11.03
C SER A 10 -7.61 14.94 11.04
N VAL A 11 -7.25 14.29 9.92
CA VAL A 11 -7.08 12.83 9.86
C VAL A 11 -5.83 12.40 10.64
N TYR A 12 -4.72 13.13 10.52
CA TYR A 12 -3.53 12.86 11.31
C TYR A 12 -3.75 13.09 12.80
N GLU A 13 -4.55 14.10 13.16
CA GLU A 13 -4.88 14.37 14.58
C GLU A 13 -5.76 13.28 15.19
N ARG A 14 -6.66 12.66 14.41
CA ARG A 14 -7.49 11.54 14.88
C ARG A 14 -6.77 10.20 14.88
N MET A 15 -6.02 9.91 13.82
CA MET A 15 -5.44 8.58 13.61
C MET A 15 -3.97 8.49 14.03
N GLY A 16 -3.30 9.61 14.25
CA GLY A 16 -1.85 9.66 14.52
C GLY A 16 -1.00 9.61 13.24
N ALA A 17 0.31 9.71 13.41
CA ALA A 17 1.28 9.68 12.32
C ALA A 17 1.54 8.26 11.77
N PHE A 18 2.50 8.13 10.85
CA PHE A 18 2.93 6.85 10.28
C PHE A 18 3.61 5.95 11.31
N ASN A 19 3.37 4.64 11.22
CA ASN A 19 4.09 3.66 12.02
C ASN A 19 5.48 3.36 11.41
N LEU A 20 6.52 3.91 12.03
CA LEU A 20 7.90 3.79 11.55
C LEU A 20 8.51 2.39 11.75
N ASP A 21 7.86 1.51 12.52
CA ASP A 21 8.27 0.11 12.63
C ASP A 21 8.07 -0.67 11.31
N LEU A 22 7.21 -0.16 10.43
CA LEU A 22 6.92 -0.70 9.11
C LEU A 22 7.74 0.01 8.04
N LYS A 23 9.06 -0.20 8.03
CA LYS A 23 10.02 0.49 7.14
C LYS A 23 9.66 0.52 5.64
N ILE A 24 8.91 -0.47 5.15
CA ILE A 24 8.50 -0.61 3.75
C ILE A 24 7.00 -0.33 3.58
N ALA A 25 6.16 -0.71 4.55
CA ALA A 25 4.70 -0.65 4.43
C ALA A 25 4.04 0.39 5.35
N ALA A 26 4.79 1.39 5.82
CA ALA A 26 4.27 2.43 6.71
C ALA A 26 3.14 3.24 6.05
N ASP A 27 3.31 3.58 4.77
CA ASP A 27 2.30 4.27 3.96
C ASP A 27 1.04 3.41 3.77
N TYR A 28 1.24 2.12 3.48
CA TYR A 28 0.17 1.15 3.35
C TYR A 28 -0.62 0.97 4.65
N GLU A 29 0.07 0.84 5.79
CA GLU A 29 -0.57 0.72 7.10
C GLU A 29 -1.37 1.97 7.44
N PHE A 30 -0.81 3.15 7.19
CA PHE A 30 -1.50 4.40 7.40
C PHE A 30 -2.79 4.47 6.57
N MET A 31 -2.71 4.14 5.28
CA MET A 31 -3.88 4.09 4.40
C MET A 31 -4.91 3.07 4.89
N LEU A 32 -4.48 1.86 5.24
CA LEU A 32 -5.35 0.80 5.77
C LEU A 32 -6.14 1.31 6.98
N ARG A 33 -5.44 1.93 7.93
CA ARG A 33 -6.05 2.47 9.14
C ARG A 33 -7.01 3.64 8.86
N VAL A 34 -6.66 4.57 7.97
CA VAL A 34 -7.53 5.70 7.61
C VAL A 34 -8.78 5.23 6.87
N LEU A 35 -8.64 4.27 5.96
CA LEU A 35 -9.74 3.85 5.09
C LEU A 35 -10.65 2.82 5.78
N GLU A 36 -10.09 1.84 6.48
CA GLU A 36 -10.88 0.76 7.09
C GLU A 36 -11.34 1.09 8.51
N ARG A 37 -10.51 1.80 9.30
CA ARG A 37 -10.81 2.05 10.72
C ARG A 37 -11.49 3.40 10.98
N ASP A 38 -11.00 4.49 10.38
CA ASP A 38 -11.69 5.80 10.46
C ASP A 38 -12.87 5.88 9.47
N GLN A 39 -12.94 4.97 8.50
CA GLN A 39 -13.91 5.00 7.39
C GLN A 39 -13.93 6.36 6.68
N THR A 40 -12.76 7.00 6.57
CA THR A 40 -12.67 8.29 5.88
C THR A 40 -13.05 8.10 4.41
N LYS A 41 -14.02 8.89 3.93
CA LYS A 41 -14.37 8.91 2.51
C LYS A 41 -13.17 9.34 1.68
N ALA A 42 -12.72 8.46 0.78
CA ALA A 42 -11.67 8.74 -0.19
C ALA A 42 -12.28 8.95 -1.58
N ALA A 43 -11.71 9.88 -2.35
CA ALA A 43 -12.08 10.13 -3.74
C ALA A 43 -10.82 10.17 -4.61
N TYR A 44 -10.89 9.55 -5.79
CA TYR A 44 -9.82 9.62 -6.77
C TYR A 44 -9.90 10.95 -7.54
N VAL A 45 -8.77 11.64 -7.65
CA VAL A 45 -8.67 12.87 -8.43
C VAL A 45 -8.06 12.52 -9.79
N PRO A 46 -8.81 12.60 -10.91
CA PRO A 46 -8.33 12.22 -12.24
C PRO A 46 -7.48 13.33 -12.87
N ARG A 47 -6.49 13.85 -12.13
CA ARG A 47 -5.55 14.88 -12.59
C ARG A 47 -4.14 14.52 -12.14
N VAL A 48 -3.15 14.83 -12.99
CA VAL A 48 -1.74 14.65 -12.63
C VAL A 48 -1.36 15.77 -11.66
N LEU A 49 -1.26 15.45 -10.39
CA LEU A 49 -0.82 16.39 -9.35
C LEU A 49 0.70 16.31 -9.11
N VAL A 50 1.29 15.13 -9.28
CA VAL A 50 2.70 14.87 -8.99
C VAL A 50 3.29 14.00 -10.09
N LYS A 51 4.47 14.38 -10.59
CA LYS A 51 5.27 13.57 -11.51
C LYS A 51 6.44 12.95 -10.74
N MET A 52 6.34 11.66 -10.44
CA MET A 52 7.40 10.90 -9.77
C MET A 52 8.54 10.59 -10.76
N ARG A 53 9.79 10.64 -10.29
CA ARG A 53 10.95 10.22 -11.09
C ARG A 53 11.01 8.70 -11.14
N THR A 54 11.21 8.14 -12.32
CA THR A 54 11.45 6.70 -12.51
C THR A 54 12.81 6.32 -11.93
N GLY A 55 12.86 5.21 -11.18
CA GLY A 55 14.11 4.69 -10.56
C GLY A 55 14.00 4.24 -9.10
N GLY A 56 12.79 4.05 -8.55
CA GLY A 56 12.60 3.64 -7.16
C GLY A 56 13.26 2.31 -6.79
N ALA A 57 13.97 2.27 -5.67
CA ALA A 57 14.73 1.12 -5.14
C ALA A 57 13.88 -0.10 -4.74
N SER A 58 12.56 0.02 -4.75
CA SER A 58 11.63 -0.95 -4.15
C SER A 58 11.40 -2.22 -4.97
N ASN A 59 11.75 -2.23 -6.27
CA ASN A 59 11.60 -3.40 -7.16
C ASN A 59 12.91 -4.15 -7.43
N ALA A 60 14.02 -3.76 -6.80
CA ALA A 60 15.35 -4.25 -7.16
C ALA A 60 15.64 -5.70 -6.71
N SER A 61 14.87 -6.28 -5.78
CA SER A 61 15.09 -7.66 -5.33
C SER A 61 13.83 -8.38 -4.86
N ILE A 62 13.77 -9.70 -5.11
CA ILE A 62 12.70 -10.60 -4.62
C ILE A 62 12.61 -10.55 -3.09
N LYS A 63 13.75 -10.37 -2.40
CA LYS A 63 13.81 -10.22 -0.94
C LYS A 63 13.01 -9.01 -0.46
N ASN A 64 13.10 -7.87 -1.16
CA ASN A 64 12.33 -6.67 -0.82
C ASN A 64 10.83 -6.90 -1.01
N ILE A 65 10.44 -7.64 -2.04
CA ILE A 65 9.03 -7.99 -2.30
C ILE A 65 8.47 -8.86 -1.16
N LEU A 66 9.21 -9.90 -0.75
CA LEU A 66 8.80 -10.76 0.36
C LEU A 66 8.70 -9.97 1.68
N GLN A 67 9.68 -9.13 1.97
CA GLN A 67 9.68 -8.27 3.16
C GLN A 67 8.51 -7.28 3.16
N ALA A 68 8.19 -6.68 2.01
CA ALA A 68 7.03 -5.80 1.86
C ALA A 68 5.73 -6.54 2.20
N ASN A 69 5.54 -7.75 1.66
CA ASN A 69 4.36 -8.57 1.94
C ASN A 69 4.23 -8.94 3.42
N LEU A 70 5.33 -9.28 4.09
CA LEU A 70 5.33 -9.57 5.53
C LEU A 70 4.96 -8.33 6.36
N GLN A 71 5.44 -7.14 5.98
CA GLN A 71 5.07 -5.90 6.66
C GLN A 71 3.62 -5.52 6.41
N CYS A 72 3.08 -5.73 5.20
CA CYS A 72 1.66 -5.60 4.93
C CYS A 72 0.86 -6.52 5.86
N TRP A 73 1.25 -7.78 5.99
CA TRP A 73 0.59 -8.69 6.92
C TRP A 73 0.62 -8.19 8.38
N LYS A 74 1.78 -7.69 8.83
CA LYS A 74 1.94 -7.10 10.15
C LYS A 74 1.04 -5.87 10.34
N ALA A 75 0.86 -5.03 9.31
CA ALA A 75 -0.03 -3.88 9.34
C ALA A 75 -1.48 -4.26 9.63
N TRP A 76 -1.97 -5.33 9.01
CA TRP A 76 -3.32 -5.85 9.27
C TRP A 76 -3.47 -6.35 10.71
N ARG A 77 -2.49 -7.12 11.18
CA ARG A 77 -2.48 -7.65 12.55
C ARG A 77 -2.48 -6.53 13.60
N ILE A 78 -1.64 -5.49 13.43
CA ILE A 78 -1.55 -4.36 14.37
C ILE A 78 -2.87 -3.57 14.41
N ASN A 79 -3.58 -3.47 13.28
CA ASN A 79 -4.86 -2.78 13.19
C ASN A 79 -6.06 -3.65 13.61
N GLY A 80 -5.83 -4.89 14.07
CA GLY A 80 -6.90 -5.81 14.47
C GLY A 80 -7.79 -6.27 13.31
N LEU A 81 -7.34 -6.09 12.07
CA LEU A 81 -8.07 -6.46 10.87
C LEU A 81 -7.73 -7.92 10.51
N GLY A 82 -8.77 -8.74 10.31
CA GLY A 82 -8.63 -10.12 9.89
C GLY A 82 -7.96 -10.19 8.53
N TRP A 83 -6.76 -10.76 8.47
CA TRP A 83 -6.03 -10.89 7.21
C TRP A 83 -6.39 -12.19 6.48
N SER A 84 -6.76 -12.08 5.21
CA SER A 84 -6.87 -13.24 4.31
C SER A 84 -5.57 -13.40 3.51
N PRO A 85 -4.95 -14.60 3.46
CA PRO A 85 -3.72 -14.86 2.70
C PRO A 85 -3.91 -14.85 1.18
N TRP A 86 -5.16 -14.90 0.71
CA TRP A 86 -5.52 -15.01 -0.69
C TRP A 86 -4.89 -13.95 -1.63
N PRO A 87 -4.81 -12.65 -1.26
CA PRO A 87 -4.28 -11.61 -2.13
C PRO A 87 -2.77 -11.74 -2.42
N ILE A 88 -1.99 -12.38 -1.54
CA ILE A 88 -0.55 -12.61 -1.77
C ILE A 88 -0.33 -13.61 -2.90
N ILE A 89 -1.19 -14.62 -3.01
CA ILE A 89 -1.10 -15.66 -4.05
C ILE A 89 -1.71 -15.16 -5.36
N ALA A 90 -2.83 -14.43 -5.28
CA ALA A 90 -3.52 -13.93 -6.46
C ALA A 90 -2.72 -12.84 -7.21
N LYS A 91 -2.00 -11.95 -6.51
CA LYS A 91 -1.25 -10.84 -7.13
C LYS A 91 -0.17 -11.30 -8.14
N PRO A 92 0.72 -12.27 -7.81
CA PRO A 92 1.68 -12.82 -8.75
C PRO A 92 1.01 -13.47 -9.97
N LEU A 93 -0.06 -14.26 -9.74
CA LEU A 93 -0.79 -14.94 -10.81
C LEU A 93 -1.44 -13.96 -11.79
N SER A 94 -2.00 -12.86 -11.30
CA SER A 94 -2.53 -11.79 -12.16
C SER A 94 -1.44 -11.05 -12.96
N LYS A 95 -0.23 -10.91 -12.40
CA LYS A 95 0.93 -10.39 -13.15
C LYS A 95 1.47 -11.38 -14.19
N LEU A 96 1.39 -12.70 -13.94
CA LEU A 96 1.79 -13.72 -14.92
C LEU A 96 0.91 -13.68 -16.17
N LYS A 97 -0.40 -13.43 -16.03
CA LYS A 97 -1.30 -13.19 -17.17
C LYS A 97 -0.84 -12.03 -18.07
N GLN A 98 -0.12 -11.06 -17.52
CA GLN A 98 0.42 -9.92 -18.26
C GLN A 98 1.55 -10.31 -19.23
N PHE A 99 2.21 -11.46 -19.02
CA PHE A 99 3.21 -12.03 -19.93
C PHE A 99 2.60 -12.90 -21.04
N PHE A 100 1.37 -13.41 -20.87
CA PHE A 100 0.69 -14.27 -21.85
C PHE A 100 -0.37 -13.53 -22.70
N GLY A 101 -0.65 -12.25 -22.43
CA GLY A 101 -1.66 -11.43 -23.12
C GLY A 101 -1.14 -10.50 -24.21
N LYS A 102 0.10 -10.66 -24.67
CA LYS A 102 0.63 -9.98 -25.86
C LYS A 102 1.17 -11.04 -26.83
N SER A 103 0.31 -11.49 -27.74
CA SER A 103 0.68 -12.00 -29.05
C SER A 103 -0.11 -11.23 -30.10
#